data_AF-A0A931TNZ7-F1
#
_entry.id   AF-A0A931TNZ7-F1
#
_cell.length_a   1.000
_cell.length_b   1.000
_cell.length_c   1.000
_cell.angle_alpha   90.00
_cell.angle_beta   90.00
_cell.angle_gamma   90.00
#
_symmetry.space_group_name_H-M   'P 1'
#
loop_
_entity.id
_entity.type
_entity.pdbx_description
1 polymer ?
#
loop_
_entity_poly.entity_id
_entity_poly.type
_entity_poly.pdbx_seq_one_letter_code
_entity_poly.pdbx_strand_id
1 'polypeptide(L)'
;MNEKKILMISNIIKIAFIVIGVIVSAMVINGPNVTAGKEAVEQFRDGGQMGMAVGFTGFLIFLCTGLVILFYIFLLISDWKKALKSMIGIIAFAVLYMIINAIGTSDTSETLALKNAVSDSTVDSTHAGLITSIIALSIAALTLVWSFIRKFFL
;
A
#
# COMPACT_ATOMS: atom_id res chain seq x y z
N MET A 1 -5.14 -33.09 -0.26
CA MET A 1 -5.56 -32.17 -1.35
C MET A 1 -4.46 -32.18 -2.42
N ASN A 2 -4.81 -32.28 -3.72
CA ASN A 2 -3.80 -32.38 -4.80
C ASN A 2 -3.08 -31.03 -4.98
N GLU A 3 -1.74 -31.03 -4.98
CA GLU A 3 -0.87 -29.87 -5.12
C GLU A 3 -1.26 -28.96 -6.31
N LYS A 4 -1.61 -29.56 -7.46
CA LYS A 4 -2.09 -28.81 -8.63
C LYS A 4 -3.35 -27.99 -8.34
N LYS A 5 -4.28 -28.54 -7.55
CA LYS A 5 -5.51 -27.82 -7.15
C LYS A 5 -5.20 -26.67 -6.20
N ILE A 6 -4.24 -26.84 -5.28
CA ILE A 6 -3.80 -25.78 -4.37
C ILE A 6 -3.18 -24.61 -5.14
N LEU A 7 -2.27 -24.92 -6.08
CA LEU A 7 -1.63 -23.92 -6.94
C LEU A 7 -2.66 -23.17 -7.81
N MET A 8 -3.64 -23.89 -8.37
CA MET A 8 -4.70 -23.29 -9.17
C MET A 8 -5.55 -22.32 -8.33
N ILE A 9 -5.99 -22.73 -7.14
CA ILE A 9 -6.77 -21.87 -6.23
C ILE A 9 -5.96 -20.63 -5.83
N SER A 10 -4.68 -20.80 -5.48
CA SER A 10 -3.79 -19.69 -5.13
C SER A 10 -3.67 -18.66 -6.25
N ASN A 11 -3.50 -19.13 -7.49
CA ASN A 11 -3.38 -18.25 -8.65
C ASN A 11 -4.69 -17.51 -8.94
N ILE A 12 -5.84 -18.19 -8.86
CA ILE A 12 -7.15 -17.55 -9.03
C ILE A 12 -7.35 -16.44 -8.00
N ILE A 13 -7.06 -16.70 -6.74
CA ILE A 13 -7.19 -15.71 -5.66
C ILE A 13 -6.29 -14.50 -5.93
N LYS A 14 -5.03 -14.73 -6.29
CA LYS A 14 -4.09 -13.64 -6.63
C LYS A 14 -4.60 -12.78 -7.78
N ILE A 15 -5.02 -13.41 -8.87
CA ILE A 15 -5.55 -12.71 -10.04
C ILE A 15 -6.80 -11.93 -9.67
N ALA A 16 -7.71 -12.49 -8.89
CA ALA A 16 -8.92 -11.80 -8.44
C ALA A 16 -8.58 -10.53 -7.64
N PHE A 17 -7.63 -10.60 -6.70
CA PHE A 17 -7.19 -9.42 -5.94
C PHE A 17 -6.55 -8.36 -6.82
N ILE A 18 -5.73 -8.75 -7.79
CA ILE A 18 -5.11 -7.83 -8.75
C ILE A 18 -6.19 -7.13 -9.59
N VAL A 19 -7.13 -7.89 -10.15
CA VAL A 19 -8.19 -7.34 -11.00
C VAL A 19 -9.06 -6.36 -10.23
N ILE A 20 -9.49 -6.73 -9.01
CA ILE A 20 -10.28 -5.82 -8.15
C ILE A 20 -9.48 -4.56 -7.83
N GLY A 21 -8.20 -4.70 -7.48
CA GLY A 21 -7.31 -3.58 -7.21
C GLY A 21 -7.20 -2.62 -8.40
N VAL A 22 -6.99 -3.15 -9.61
CA VAL A 22 -6.91 -2.33 -10.83
C VAL A 22 -8.22 -1.60 -11.12
N ILE A 23 -9.36 -2.27 -10.99
CA ILE A 23 -10.69 -1.66 -11.19
C ILE A 23 -10.88 -0.51 -10.19
N VAL A 24 -10.64 -0.77 -8.92
CA VAL A 24 -10.76 0.21 -7.85
C VAL A 24 -9.83 1.41 -8.06
N SER A 25 -8.56 1.17 -8.43
CA SER A 25 -7.62 2.25 -8.74
C SER A 25 -8.07 3.07 -9.95
N ALA A 26 -8.57 2.43 -11.01
CA ALA A 26 -9.11 3.13 -12.17
C ALA A 26 -10.32 4.00 -11.81
N MET A 27 -11.19 3.55 -10.90
CA MET A 27 -12.31 4.34 -10.40
C MET A 27 -11.84 5.59 -9.65
N VAL A 28 -10.75 5.50 -8.88
CA VAL A 28 -10.18 6.65 -8.15
C VAL A 28 -9.47 7.63 -9.09
N ILE A 29 -8.66 7.12 -10.02
CA ILE A 29 -7.88 7.94 -10.96
C ILE A 29 -8.79 8.74 -11.89
N ASN A 30 -9.93 8.16 -12.29
CA ASN A 30 -10.92 8.85 -13.14
C ASN A 30 -11.91 9.72 -12.34
N GLY A 31 -11.71 9.89 -11.03
CA GLY A 31 -12.51 10.76 -10.19
C GLY A 31 -12.30 12.26 -10.49
N PRO A 32 -13.20 13.13 -10.02
CA PRO A 32 -13.07 14.58 -10.16
C PRO A 32 -11.84 15.10 -9.39
N ASN A 33 -11.14 16.05 -9.98
CA ASN A 33 -10.06 16.78 -9.31
C ASN A 33 -10.63 17.80 -8.32
N VAL A 34 -9.83 18.26 -7.37
CA VAL A 34 -10.20 19.28 -6.35
C VAL A 34 -10.65 20.62 -6.96
N THR A 35 -10.34 20.86 -8.23
CA THR A 35 -10.76 22.05 -8.99
C THR A 35 -12.12 21.90 -9.68
N ALA A 36 -12.74 20.71 -9.69
CA ALA A 36 -14.00 20.42 -10.37
C ALA A 36 -15.26 21.00 -9.69
N GLY A 37 -15.08 21.74 -8.59
CA GLY A 37 -16.17 22.31 -7.79
C GLY A 37 -16.57 21.42 -6.61
N LYS A 38 -17.08 22.05 -5.54
CA LYS A 38 -17.37 21.37 -4.27
C LYS A 38 -18.36 20.22 -4.41
N GLU A 39 -19.43 20.41 -5.19
CA GLU A 39 -20.49 19.42 -5.35
C GLU A 39 -20.00 18.12 -5.98
N ALA A 40 -19.21 18.20 -7.07
CA ALA A 40 -18.66 17.02 -7.74
C ALA A 40 -17.67 16.25 -6.83
N VAL A 41 -16.82 16.97 -6.10
CA VAL A 41 -15.86 16.37 -5.16
C VAL A 41 -16.58 15.69 -4.00
N GLU A 42 -17.62 16.31 -3.44
CA GLU A 42 -18.40 15.75 -2.34
C GLU A 42 -19.17 14.50 -2.76
N GLN A 43 -19.84 14.54 -3.92
CA GLN A 43 -20.56 13.38 -4.46
C GLN A 43 -19.64 12.18 -4.73
N PHE A 44 -18.44 12.44 -5.26
CA PHE A 44 -17.47 11.38 -5.48
C PHE A 44 -16.91 10.82 -4.16
N ARG A 45 -16.53 11.69 -3.23
CA ARG A 45 -15.95 11.34 -1.93
C ARG A 45 -16.90 10.51 -1.07
N ASP A 46 -18.17 10.89 -1.03
CA ASP A 46 -19.20 10.21 -0.24
C ASP A 46 -19.91 9.11 -1.05
N GLY A 47 -19.57 8.97 -2.33
CA GLY A 47 -20.14 8.00 -3.25
C GLY A 47 -19.55 6.59 -3.13
N GLY A 48 -20.19 5.64 -3.80
CA GLY A 48 -19.81 4.23 -3.77
C GLY A 48 -18.42 3.93 -4.34
N GLN A 49 -17.90 4.78 -5.24
CA GLN A 49 -16.57 4.58 -5.84
C GLN A 49 -15.46 4.78 -4.82
N MET A 50 -15.44 5.93 -4.13
CA MET A 50 -14.48 6.21 -3.08
C MET A 50 -14.67 5.26 -1.88
N GLY A 51 -15.92 4.96 -1.51
CA GLY A 51 -16.23 4.00 -0.45
C GLY A 51 -15.67 2.60 -0.73
N MET A 52 -15.85 2.09 -1.96
CA MET A 52 -15.28 0.80 -2.38
C MET A 52 -13.75 0.83 -2.36
N ALA A 53 -13.14 1.93 -2.79
CA ALA A 53 -11.69 2.07 -2.83
C ALA A 53 -11.05 2.08 -1.44
N VAL A 54 -11.60 2.88 -0.54
CA VAL A 54 -11.14 2.96 0.86
C VAL A 54 -11.39 1.62 1.56
N GLY A 55 -12.58 1.02 1.38
CA GLY A 55 -12.93 -0.25 1.99
C GLY A 55 -12.03 -1.40 1.54
N PHE A 56 -11.80 -1.55 0.24
CA PHE A 56 -10.93 -2.59 -0.30
C PHE A 56 -9.47 -2.39 0.12
N THR A 57 -8.97 -1.16 0.09
CA THR A 57 -7.61 -0.85 0.52
C THR A 57 -7.44 -1.12 2.03
N GLY A 58 -8.40 -0.72 2.85
CA GLY A 58 -8.40 -1.01 4.29
C GLY A 58 -8.41 -2.52 4.58
N PHE A 59 -9.23 -3.28 3.86
CA PHE A 59 -9.25 -4.74 3.94
C PHE A 59 -7.88 -5.35 3.58
N LEU A 60 -7.25 -4.88 2.50
CA LEU A 60 -5.92 -5.35 2.09
C LEU A 60 -4.86 -5.02 3.14
N ILE A 61 -4.83 -3.80 3.67
CA ILE A 61 -3.89 -3.40 4.72
C ILE A 61 -4.07 -4.30 5.95
N PHE A 62 -5.31 -4.55 6.37
CA PHE A 62 -5.61 -5.43 7.50
C PHE A 62 -5.10 -6.86 7.26
N LEU A 63 -5.41 -7.44 6.11
CA LEU A 63 -5.02 -8.81 5.76
C LEU A 63 -3.50 -8.95 5.62
N CYS A 64 -2.84 -8.02 4.92
CA CYS A 64 -1.39 -8.01 4.75
C CYS A 64 -0.67 -7.82 6.08
N THR A 65 -1.10 -6.85 6.89
CA THR A 65 -0.52 -6.62 8.22
C THR A 65 -0.68 -7.86 9.11
N GLY A 66 -1.86 -8.48 9.13
CA GLY A 66 -2.11 -9.71 9.87
C GLY A 66 -1.19 -10.85 9.45
N LEU A 67 -1.03 -11.08 8.14
CA LEU A 67 -0.13 -12.11 7.61
C LEU A 67 1.34 -11.85 7.96
N VAL A 68 1.78 -10.59 7.85
CA VAL A 68 3.16 -10.19 8.22
C VAL A 68 3.39 -10.46 9.71
N ILE A 69 2.49 -10.04 10.59
CA ILE A 69 2.60 -10.28 12.03
C ILE A 69 2.65 -11.77 12.34
N LEU A 70 1.73 -12.56 11.77
CA LEU A 70 1.71 -14.02 11.96
C LEU A 70 3.02 -14.64 11.48
N PHE A 71 3.51 -14.26 10.30
CA PHE A 71 4.79 -14.74 9.76
C PHE A 71 5.94 -14.47 10.73
N TYR A 72 6.05 -13.25 11.28
CA TYR A 72 7.11 -12.92 12.24
C TYR A 72 6.96 -13.67 13.56
N ILE A 73 5.74 -13.87 14.07
CA ILE A 73 5.52 -14.67 15.29
C ILE A 73 6.01 -16.11 15.07
N PHE A 74 5.60 -16.75 13.97
CA PHE A 74 6.05 -18.11 13.65
C PHE A 74 7.56 -18.19 13.45
N LEU A 75 8.16 -17.20 12.78
CA LEU A 75 9.59 -17.15 12.54
C LEU A 75 10.39 -16.92 13.82
N LEU A 76 9.87 -16.10 14.74
CA LEU A 76 10.52 -15.82 16.03
C LEU A 76 10.55 -17.06 16.93
N ILE A 77 9.47 -17.85 16.93
CA ILE A 77 9.40 -19.13 17.65
C ILE A 77 10.35 -20.16 17.02
N SER A 78 10.44 -20.20 15.69
CA SER A 78 11.18 -21.24 14.97
C SER A 78 12.69 -20.97 14.88
N ASP A 79 13.09 -19.72 14.65
CA ASP A 79 14.48 -19.30 14.46
C ASP A 79 14.63 -17.80 14.68
N TRP A 80 14.90 -17.41 15.93
CA TRP A 80 15.02 -16.00 16.33
C TRP A 80 16.10 -15.24 15.54
N LYS A 81 17.20 -15.91 15.12
CA LYS A 81 18.28 -15.28 14.37
C LYS A 81 17.84 -14.94 12.95
N LYS A 82 17.08 -15.82 12.31
CA LYS A 82 16.47 -15.53 11.00
C LYS A 82 15.39 -14.48 11.10
N ALA A 83 14.58 -14.50 12.17
CA ALA A 83 13.58 -13.47 12.43
C ALA A 83 14.23 -12.08 12.46
N LEU A 84 15.29 -11.92 13.25
CA LEU A 84 16.01 -10.65 13.37
C LEU A 84 16.57 -10.16 12.02
N LYS A 85 17.19 -11.05 11.25
CA LYS A 85 17.70 -10.72 9.90
C LYS A 85 16.59 -10.28 8.95
N SER A 86 15.43 -10.93 9.01
CA SER A 86 14.29 -10.59 8.15
C SER A 86 13.63 -9.26 8.54
N MET A 87 13.83 -8.75 9.77
CA MET A 87 13.31 -7.43 10.18
C MET A 87 14.13 -6.25 9.65
N ILE A 88 15.35 -6.48 9.16
CA ILE A 88 16.24 -5.40 8.68
C ILE A 88 15.55 -4.55 7.60
N GLY A 89 14.82 -5.18 6.68
CA GLY A 89 14.07 -4.45 5.65
C GLY A 89 12.99 -3.54 6.24
N ILE A 90 12.21 -4.06 7.19
CA ILE A 90 11.16 -3.27 7.88
C ILE A 90 11.79 -2.10 8.64
N ILE A 91 12.89 -2.34 9.34
CA ILE A 91 13.61 -1.30 10.08
C ILE A 91 14.13 -0.22 9.12
N ALA A 92 14.72 -0.60 7.98
CA ALA A 92 15.20 0.35 7.00
C ALA A 92 14.08 1.26 6.46
N PHE A 93 12.91 0.68 6.13
CA PHE A 93 11.75 1.47 5.70
C PHE A 93 11.14 2.30 6.83
N ALA A 94 11.18 1.84 8.07
CA ALA A 94 10.75 2.62 9.22
C ALA A 94 11.66 3.84 9.45
N VAL A 95 12.98 3.69 9.30
CA VAL A 95 13.93 4.82 9.36
C VAL A 95 13.69 5.79 8.19
N LEU A 96 13.49 5.28 6.97
CA LEU A 96 13.16 6.12 5.81
C LEU A 96 11.88 6.93 6.05
N TYR A 97 10.83 6.28 6.56
CA TYR A 97 9.59 6.94 6.95
C TYR A 97 9.84 8.05 7.98
N MET A 98 10.62 7.78 9.03
CA MET A 98 10.95 8.78 10.05
C MET A 98 11.69 9.98 9.47
N ILE A 99 12.62 9.76 8.53
CA ILE A 99 13.35 10.83 7.84
C ILE A 99 12.37 11.69 7.03
N ILE A 100 11.50 11.07 6.23
CA ILE A 100 10.53 11.80 5.41
C ILE A 100 9.53 12.56 6.29
N ASN A 101 9.05 11.94 7.36
CA ASN A 101 8.14 12.57 8.32
C ASN A 101 8.80 13.75 9.05
N ALA A 102 10.11 13.70 9.29
CA ALA A 102 10.86 14.81 9.85
C ALA A 102 11.08 15.97 8.85
N ILE A 103 11.10 15.68 7.55
CA ILE A 103 11.13 16.71 6.49
C ILE A 103 9.76 17.42 6.39
N GLY A 104 8.67 16.67 6.55
CA GLY A 104 7.29 17.17 6.44
C GLY A 104 6.87 17.48 5.00
N THR A 105 5.68 18.03 4.84
CA THR A 105 5.15 18.53 3.57
C THR A 105 4.69 19.99 3.69
N SER A 106 4.61 20.68 2.55
CA SER A 106 3.94 21.98 2.45
C SER A 106 2.41 21.85 2.34
N ASP A 107 1.90 20.63 2.16
CA ASP A 107 0.47 20.39 2.04
C ASP A 107 -0.22 20.56 3.41
N THR A 108 -1.37 21.23 3.40
CA THR A 108 -2.25 21.38 4.57
C THR A 108 -3.63 20.80 4.30
N SER A 109 -4.42 20.61 5.36
CA SER A 109 -5.83 20.20 5.26
C SER A 109 -6.65 21.07 4.31
N GLU A 110 -6.32 22.37 4.22
CA GLU A 110 -6.98 23.32 3.32
C GLU A 110 -6.59 23.09 1.86
N THR A 111 -5.29 22.96 1.58
CA THR A 111 -4.80 22.70 0.22
C THR A 111 -5.28 21.36 -0.35
N LEU A 112 -5.48 20.38 0.54
CA LEU A 112 -5.97 19.04 0.19
C LEU A 112 -7.50 18.93 0.19
N ALA A 113 -8.22 20.00 0.54
CA ALA A 113 -9.68 20.04 0.60
C ALA A 113 -10.29 18.86 1.40
N LEU A 114 -9.68 18.50 2.54
CA LEU A 114 -10.10 17.37 3.35
C LEU A 114 -11.50 17.58 3.93
N LYS A 115 -12.30 16.50 4.04
CA LYS A 115 -13.66 16.53 4.61
C LYS A 115 -13.67 17.06 6.03
N ASN A 116 -12.74 16.52 6.82
CA ASN A 116 -12.52 16.90 8.20
C ASN A 116 -11.08 17.39 8.26
N ALA A 117 -10.90 18.64 8.68
CA ALA A 117 -9.57 19.17 8.90
C ALA A 117 -8.86 18.32 9.95
N VAL A 118 -7.63 17.93 9.65
CA VAL A 118 -6.74 17.21 10.57
C VAL A 118 -5.55 18.09 10.91
N SER A 119 -4.80 17.72 11.95
CA SER A 119 -3.57 18.43 12.29
C SER A 119 -2.55 18.31 11.15
N ASP A 120 -1.70 19.32 11.01
CA ASP A 120 -0.60 19.30 10.04
C ASP A 120 0.32 18.09 10.26
N SER A 121 0.53 17.69 11.52
CA SER A 121 1.25 16.46 11.87
C SER A 121 0.63 15.18 11.31
N THR A 122 -0.70 15.14 11.15
CA THR A 122 -1.40 14.01 10.53
C THR A 122 -1.18 14.01 9.01
N VAL A 123 -1.15 15.20 8.40
CA VAL A 123 -0.86 15.37 6.98
C VAL A 123 0.58 14.96 6.67
N ASP A 124 1.55 15.43 7.47
CA ASP A 124 2.97 15.08 7.35
C ASP A 124 3.20 13.56 7.46
N SER A 125 2.60 12.94 8.47
CA SER A 125 2.64 11.49 8.69
C SER A 125 2.06 10.70 7.52
N THR A 126 0.92 11.15 6.99
CA THR A 126 0.28 10.51 5.84
C THR A 126 1.14 10.67 4.58
N HIS A 127 1.67 11.88 4.34
CA HIS A 127 2.58 12.17 3.23
C HIS A 127 3.82 11.27 3.29
N ALA A 128 4.47 11.19 4.46
CA ALA A 128 5.63 10.34 4.66
C ALA A 128 5.31 8.86 4.40
N GLY A 129 4.15 8.37 4.85
CA GLY A 129 3.67 7.02 4.58
C GLY A 129 3.48 6.75 3.09
N LEU A 130 2.89 7.70 2.35
CA LEU A 130 2.69 7.60 0.91
C LEU A 130 4.02 7.55 0.15
N ILE A 131 4.94 8.48 0.41
CA ILE A 131 6.25 8.52 -0.25
C ILE A 131 7.05 7.25 0.06
N THR A 132 7.07 6.81 1.32
CA THR A 132 7.74 5.56 1.72
C THR A 132 7.17 4.36 0.95
N SER A 133 5.84 4.29 0.81
CA SER A 133 5.17 3.23 0.06
C SER A 133 5.50 3.27 -1.43
N ILE A 134 5.55 4.45 -2.05
CA ILE A 134 5.93 4.63 -3.45
C ILE A 134 7.37 4.16 -3.69
N ILE A 135 8.30 4.51 -2.79
CA ILE A 135 9.69 4.06 -2.87
C ILE A 135 9.77 2.53 -2.74
N ALA A 136 9.06 1.95 -1.77
CA ALA A 136 9.02 0.50 -1.58
C ALA A 136 8.51 -0.24 -2.83
N LEU A 137 7.41 0.26 -3.41
CA LEU A 137 6.84 -0.26 -4.65
C LEU A 137 7.80 -0.13 -5.84
N SER A 138 8.51 1.00 -5.93
CA SER A 138 9.49 1.24 -6.99
C SER A 138 10.67 0.26 -6.90
N ILE A 139 11.20 0.02 -5.70
CA ILE A 139 12.26 -0.97 -5.47
C ILE A 139 11.75 -2.39 -5.80
N ALA A 140 10.53 -2.73 -5.40
CA ALA A 140 9.91 -4.01 -5.75
C ALA A 140 9.77 -4.18 -7.27
N ALA A 141 9.32 -3.16 -7.99
CA ALA A 141 9.23 -3.19 -9.45
C ALA A 141 10.62 -3.36 -10.11
N LEU A 142 11.62 -2.61 -9.67
CA LEU A 142 12.99 -2.70 -10.20
C LEU A 142 13.60 -4.09 -9.97
N THR A 143 13.40 -4.68 -8.80
CA THR A 143 13.91 -6.03 -8.50
C THR A 143 13.22 -7.12 -9.33
N LEU A 144 11.93 -6.96 -9.65
CA LEU A 144 11.21 -7.85 -10.57
C LEU A 144 11.76 -7.76 -12.00
N VAL A 145 11.94 -6.54 -12.52
CA VAL A 145 12.53 -6.32 -13.85
C VAL A 145 13.94 -6.91 -13.92
N TRP A 146 14.77 -6.66 -12.91
CA TRP A 146 16.12 -7.22 -12.82
C TRP A 146 16.11 -8.75 -12.80
N SER A 147 15.18 -9.36 -12.06
CA SER A 147 15.04 -10.83 -12.02
C SER A 147 14.73 -11.42 -13.40
N PHE A 148 13.89 -10.73 -14.19
CA PHE A 148 13.56 -11.14 -15.55
C PHE A 148 14.76 -11.04 -16.49
N ILE A 149 15.48 -9.92 -16.46
CA ILE A 149 16.71 -9.71 -17.25
C ILE A 149 17.75 -10.78 -16.93
N ARG A 150 17.99 -11.04 -15.63
CA ARG A 150 18.94 -12.06 -15.20
C ARG A 150 18.59 -13.44 -15.76
N LYS A 151 17.33 -13.87 -15.68
CA LYS A 151 16.90 -15.18 -16.20
C LYS A 151 17.01 -15.31 -17.72
N PHE A 152 17.01 -14.19 -18.46
CA PHE A 152 17.07 -14.20 -19.92
C PHE A 152 18.51 -14.11 -20.45
N PHE A 153 19.41 -13.43 -19.72
CA PHE A 153 20.79 -13.17 -20.16
C PHE A 153 21.88 -13.95 -19.40
N LEU A 154 21.58 -14.54 -18.24
CA LEU A 154 22.51 -15.32 -17.41
C LEU A 154 21.96 -16.71 -17.12
#